data_AF-A0A8R7PRT4-F1
#
_entry.id   AF-A0A8R7PRT4-F1
#
_cell.length_a   1.000
_cell.length_b   1.000
_cell.length_c   1.000
_cell.angle_alpha   90.00
_cell.angle_beta   90.00
_cell.angle_gamma   90.00
#
_symmetry.space_group_name_H-M   'P 1'
#
loop_
_entity.id
_entity.type
_entity.pdbx_description
1 polymer ?
#
loop_
_entity_poly.entity_id
_entity_poly.type
_entity_poly.pdbx_seq_one_letter_code
_entity_poly.pdbx_strand_id
1 'polypeptide(L)'
;MIRLQTYAAFSLLATTSAVYYAFSSREQFYPAMVYLSSSKICFVLLLNTGLVAMCTTWQLVKRIFLGTLREAEVEQLNKQSWREVVEILFAVTIFRQEFSVAFLAVVAALLLVKALHWLAQKRVDYIETTPSVPMLSHMRIVSFMVFLLAVDCIFLSRSLMPLIKNREASVAIFFSFEYMILATSTVSIFMKYVFYVSDMLMEGQWEKKAVYTFYLELISDLVHLSLYMLFFIAIFPELWCPSALDP
;
A
#
# COMPACT_ATOMS: atom_id res chain seq x y z
N MET A 1 8.97 -15.96 22.25
CA MET A 1 8.61 -15.45 20.90
C MET A 1 9.86 -15.42 20.03
N ILE A 2 9.87 -16.14 18.91
CA ILE A 2 10.99 -16.13 17.96
C ILE A 2 11.12 -14.72 17.38
N ARG A 3 12.32 -14.13 17.39
CA ARG A 3 12.53 -12.80 16.77
C ARG A 3 12.31 -12.91 15.26
N LEU A 4 11.68 -11.91 14.64
CA LEU A 4 11.42 -11.93 13.20
C LEU A 4 12.71 -12.18 12.39
N GLN A 5 13.84 -11.63 12.84
CA GLN A 5 15.15 -11.84 12.20
C GLN A 5 15.57 -13.31 12.16
N THR A 6 15.39 -14.04 13.27
CA THR A 6 15.70 -15.48 13.32
C THR A 6 14.74 -16.28 12.45
N TYR A 7 13.44 -15.95 12.46
CA TYR A 7 12.46 -16.59 11.59
C TYR A 7 12.78 -16.36 10.10
N ALA A 8 13.13 -15.12 9.73
CA ALA A 8 13.52 -14.75 8.38
C ALA A 8 14.75 -15.53 7.92
N ALA A 9 15.78 -15.65 8.78
CA ALA A 9 16.99 -16.42 8.48
C ALA A 9 16.67 -17.90 8.22
N PHE A 10 15.88 -18.55 9.09
CA PHE A 10 15.47 -19.94 8.88
C PHE A 10 14.62 -20.13 7.61
N SER A 11 13.69 -19.21 7.34
CA SER A 11 12.85 -19.26 6.13
C SER A 11 13.68 -19.13 4.84
N LEU A 12 14.64 -18.20 4.83
CA LEU A 12 15.56 -18.02 3.71
C LEU A 12 16.48 -19.23 3.52
N LEU A 13 17.00 -19.81 4.60
CA LEU A 13 17.81 -21.02 4.54
C LEU A 13 17.01 -22.22 4.01
N ALA A 14 15.77 -22.41 4.47
CA ALA A 14 14.91 -23.49 3.98
C ALA A 14 14.61 -23.35 2.48
N THR A 15 14.31 -22.14 2.02
CA THR A 15 13.97 -21.88 0.62
C THR A 15 15.19 -21.97 -0.29
N THR A 16 16.34 -21.44 0.13
CA THR A 16 17.60 -21.58 -0.61
C THR A 16 18.01 -23.05 -0.74
N SER A 17 17.83 -23.85 0.31
CA SER A 17 18.07 -25.29 0.28
C SER A 17 17.14 -26.02 -0.69
N ALA A 18 15.83 -25.69 -0.69
CA ALA A 18 14.86 -26.27 -1.61
C ALA A 18 15.14 -25.90 -3.08
N VAL A 19 15.50 -24.64 -3.33
CA VAL A 19 15.91 -24.16 -4.65
C VAL A 19 17.18 -24.86 -5.11
N TYR A 20 18.20 -24.95 -4.25
CA TYR A 20 19.43 -25.66 -4.55
C TYR A 20 19.20 -27.13 -4.89
N TYR A 21 18.36 -27.82 -4.11
CA TYR A 21 17.98 -29.19 -4.38
C TYR A 21 17.27 -29.35 -5.74
N ALA A 22 16.35 -28.44 -6.08
CA ALA A 22 15.61 -28.47 -7.35
C ALA A 22 16.54 -28.30 -8.56
N PHE A 23 17.53 -27.40 -8.48
CA PHE A 23 18.53 -27.18 -9.53
C PHE A 23 19.61 -28.27 -9.57
N SER A 24 20.03 -28.81 -8.43
CA SER A 24 21.00 -29.91 -8.40
C SER A 24 20.42 -31.22 -8.92
N SER A 25 19.11 -31.44 -8.75
CA SER A 25 18.45 -32.66 -9.22
C SER A 25 18.05 -32.59 -10.70
N ARG A 26 18.03 -31.38 -11.30
CA ARG A 26 17.55 -31.14 -12.66
C ARG A 26 18.52 -30.21 -13.38
N GLU A 27 19.27 -30.74 -14.35
CA GLU A 27 20.30 -30.00 -15.11
C GLU A 27 19.73 -28.84 -15.96
N GLN A 28 18.43 -28.88 -16.27
CA GLN A 28 17.76 -27.89 -17.10
C GLN A 28 16.91 -26.92 -16.26
N PHE A 29 16.96 -25.63 -16.59
CA PHE A 29 16.24 -24.56 -15.89
C PHE A 29 14.72 -24.73 -15.88
N TYR A 30 14.13 -25.08 -17.03
CA TYR A 30 12.67 -25.16 -17.17
C TYR A 30 12.06 -26.27 -16.28
N PRO A 31 12.56 -27.53 -16.30
CA PRO A 31 12.10 -28.56 -15.37
C PRO A 31 12.28 -28.17 -13.89
N ALA A 32 13.36 -27.48 -13.52
CA ALA A 32 13.56 -27.04 -12.13
C ALA A 32 12.48 -26.05 -11.68
N MET A 33 12.16 -25.06 -12.52
CA MET A 33 11.10 -24.08 -12.23
C MET A 33 9.72 -24.73 -12.13
N VAL A 34 9.40 -25.66 -13.03
CA VAL A 34 8.13 -26.42 -12.97
C VAL A 34 8.02 -27.24 -11.68
N TYR A 35 9.13 -27.81 -11.18
CA TYR A 35 9.12 -28.52 -9.90
C TYR A 35 8.84 -27.60 -8.72
N LEU A 36 9.49 -26.43 -8.69
CA LEU A 36 9.31 -25.42 -7.67
C LEU A 36 7.86 -24.92 -7.60
N SER A 37 7.20 -24.75 -8.74
CA SER A 37 5.79 -24.31 -8.81
C SER A 37 4.78 -25.43 -8.58
N SER A 38 5.10 -26.67 -8.96
CA SER A 38 4.16 -27.79 -8.88
C SER A 38 4.20 -28.52 -7.53
N SER A 39 5.36 -28.54 -6.87
CA SER A 39 5.52 -29.20 -5.57
C SER A 39 4.89 -28.36 -4.45
N LYS A 40 3.89 -28.92 -3.76
CA LYS A 40 3.18 -28.26 -2.66
C LYS A 40 4.14 -27.72 -1.59
N ILE A 41 5.19 -28.47 -1.24
CA ILE A 41 6.16 -28.08 -0.20
C ILE A 41 7.02 -26.91 -0.68
N CYS A 42 7.56 -26.99 -1.90
CA CYS A 42 8.38 -25.91 -2.46
C CYS A 42 7.56 -24.63 -2.64
N PHE A 43 6.32 -24.77 -3.11
CA PHE A 43 5.40 -23.67 -3.26
C PHE A 43 5.14 -22.96 -1.92
N VAL A 44 4.83 -23.70 -0.85
CA VAL A 44 4.61 -23.13 0.50
C VAL A 44 5.86 -22.42 1.02
N LEU A 45 7.05 -22.98 0.80
CA LEU A 45 8.31 -22.32 1.19
C LEU A 45 8.54 -21.00 0.45
N LEU A 46 8.22 -20.96 -0.84
CA LEU A 46 8.27 -19.73 -1.64
C LEU A 46 7.26 -18.69 -1.15
N LEU A 47 6.03 -19.11 -0.83
CA LEU A 47 5.02 -18.21 -0.25
C LEU A 47 5.48 -17.63 1.09
N ASN A 48 6.02 -18.48 1.97
CA ASN A 48 6.54 -18.04 3.26
C ASN A 48 7.68 -17.03 3.09
N THR A 49 8.57 -17.27 2.13
CA THR A 49 9.64 -16.32 1.81
C THR A 49 9.11 -15.00 1.29
N GLY A 50 8.04 -15.02 0.48
CA GLY A 50 7.33 -13.81 0.04
C GLY A 50 6.76 -13.00 1.22
N LEU A 51 6.11 -13.68 2.18
CA LEU A 51 5.59 -13.04 3.40
C LEU A 51 6.72 -12.45 4.27
N VAL A 52 7.82 -13.20 4.44
CA VAL A 52 9.02 -12.70 5.13
C VAL A 52 9.56 -11.45 4.43
N ALA A 53 9.67 -11.47 3.10
CA ALA A 53 10.12 -10.32 2.33
C ALA A 53 9.22 -9.10 2.58
N MET A 54 7.89 -9.25 2.52
CA MET A 54 6.94 -8.18 2.85
C MET A 54 7.15 -7.62 4.27
N CYS A 55 7.27 -8.50 5.28
CA CYS A 55 7.52 -8.08 6.66
C CYS A 55 8.87 -7.38 6.83
N THR A 56 9.92 -7.83 6.13
CA THR A 56 11.23 -7.17 6.17
C THR A 56 11.19 -5.80 5.51
N THR A 57 10.51 -5.65 4.38
CA THR A 57 10.30 -4.35 3.71
C THR A 57 9.58 -3.39 4.64
N TRP A 58 8.51 -3.85 5.32
CA TRP A 58 7.82 -3.05 6.35
C TRP A 58 8.79 -2.58 7.45
N GLN A 59 9.62 -3.47 7.98
CA GLN A 59 10.60 -3.11 9.01
C GLN A 59 11.67 -2.13 8.51
N LEU A 60 12.13 -2.28 7.26
CA LEU A 60 13.09 -1.39 6.65
C LEU A 60 12.51 0.02 6.49
N VAL A 61 11.31 0.14 5.90
CA VAL A 61 10.63 1.44 5.73
C VAL A 61 10.38 2.08 7.10
N LYS A 62 9.87 1.32 8.08
CA LYS A 62 9.73 1.77 9.46
C LYS A 62 11.05 2.29 10.04
N ARG A 63 12.13 1.54 9.89
CA ARG A 63 13.43 1.89 10.50
C ARG A 63 14.05 3.13 9.85
N ILE A 64 13.94 3.26 8.52
CA ILE A 64 14.53 4.37 7.75
C ILE A 64 13.75 5.66 7.98
N PHE A 65 12.41 5.62 7.88
CA PHE A 65 11.57 6.82 7.82
C PHE A 65 10.86 7.17 9.14
N LEU A 66 10.54 6.19 9.97
CA LEU A 66 9.60 6.38 11.09
C LEU A 66 10.25 6.19 12.47
N GLY A 67 11.28 5.35 12.57
CA GLY A 67 11.92 5.01 13.83
C GLY A 67 11.02 4.18 14.74
N THR A 68 10.85 4.62 15.99
CA THR A 68 10.01 3.96 17.00
C THR A 68 8.55 4.37 16.84
N LEU A 69 7.68 3.39 16.57
CA LEU A 69 6.23 3.63 16.57
C LEU A 69 5.74 3.86 17.99
N ARG A 70 4.79 4.79 18.12
CA ARG A 70 4.11 5.07 19.38
C ARG A 70 2.87 4.22 19.53
N GLU A 71 2.40 4.05 20.75
CA GLU A 71 1.20 3.25 21.04
C GLU A 71 -0.03 3.78 20.30
N ALA A 72 -0.21 5.12 20.26
CA ALA A 72 -1.33 5.74 19.53
C ALA A 72 -1.30 5.45 18.02
N GLU A 73 -0.11 5.35 17.41
CA GLU A 73 0.03 5.00 15.99
C GLU A 73 -0.34 3.53 15.74
N VAL A 74 0.09 2.64 16.64
CA VAL A 74 -0.20 1.21 16.55
C VAL A 74 -1.69 0.93 16.76
N GLU A 75 -2.32 1.60 17.72
CA GLU A 75 -3.74 1.43 18.00
C GLU A 75 -4.60 1.88 16.80
N GLN A 76 -4.28 3.04 16.23
CA GLN A 76 -4.96 3.53 15.02
C GLN A 76 -4.75 2.57 13.84
N LEU A 77 -3.51 2.13 13.63
CA LEU A 77 -3.17 1.20 12.55
C LEU A 77 -4.00 -0.09 12.65
N ASN A 78 -4.16 -0.64 13.86
CA ASN A 78 -4.94 -1.85 14.09
C ASN A 78 -6.44 -1.63 13.80
N LYS A 79 -7.02 -0.52 14.29
CA LYS A 79 -8.43 -0.17 14.04
C LYS A 79 -8.72 0.00 12.55
N GLN A 80 -7.82 0.65 11.83
CA GLN A 80 -7.99 0.96 10.42
C GLN A 80 -7.71 -0.26 9.55
N SER A 81 -6.67 -1.05 9.87
CA SER A 81 -6.37 -2.30 9.18
C SER A 81 -7.53 -3.29 9.21
N TRP A 82 -8.21 -3.45 10.36
CA TRP A 82 -9.37 -4.32 10.44
C TRP A 82 -10.52 -3.86 9.52
N ARG A 83 -10.76 -2.55 9.46
CA ARG A 83 -11.80 -1.96 8.60
C ARG A 83 -11.52 -2.20 7.12
N GLU A 84 -10.29 -1.94 6.68
CA GLU A 84 -9.89 -2.16 5.29
C GLU A 84 -9.94 -3.63 4.88
N VAL A 85 -9.57 -4.55 5.78
CA VAL A 85 -9.69 -5.98 5.50
C VAL A 85 -11.13 -6.34 5.21
N VAL A 86 -12.09 -5.82 6.00
CA VAL A 86 -13.52 -6.05 5.75
C VAL A 86 -13.97 -5.44 4.42
N GLU A 87 -13.50 -4.24 4.07
CA GLU A 87 -13.83 -3.58 2.81
C GLU A 87 -13.30 -4.35 1.59
N ILE A 88 -12.05 -4.82 1.65
CA ILE A 88 -11.46 -5.65 0.59
C ILE A 88 -12.21 -6.98 0.47
N LEU A 89 -12.58 -7.63 1.59
CA LEU A 89 -13.37 -8.86 1.57
C LEU A 89 -14.75 -8.64 0.93
N PHE A 90 -15.37 -7.50 1.19
CA PHE A 90 -16.62 -7.11 0.55
C PHE A 90 -16.43 -6.91 -0.96
N ALA A 91 -15.38 -6.21 -1.38
CA ALA A 91 -15.03 -6.04 -2.79
C ALA A 91 -14.76 -7.39 -3.50
N VAL A 92 -13.99 -8.29 -2.88
CA VAL A 92 -13.74 -9.65 -3.39
C VAL A 92 -15.05 -10.40 -3.64
N THR A 93 -16.00 -10.25 -2.73
CA THR A 93 -17.31 -10.90 -2.81
C THR A 93 -18.17 -10.30 -3.93
N ILE A 94 -18.20 -8.96 -4.06
CA ILE A 94 -18.94 -8.25 -5.12
C ILE A 94 -18.41 -8.63 -6.50
N PHE A 95 -17.08 -8.59 -6.67
CA PHE A 95 -16.45 -8.88 -7.96
C PHE A 95 -16.32 -10.38 -8.24
N ARG A 96 -16.81 -11.24 -7.35
CA ARG A 96 -16.72 -12.71 -7.44
C ARG A 96 -15.32 -13.19 -7.81
N GLN A 97 -14.31 -12.54 -7.26
CA GLN A 97 -12.91 -12.73 -7.64
C GLN A 97 -12.40 -14.09 -7.18
N GLU A 98 -11.73 -14.82 -8.08
CA GLU A 98 -11.07 -16.07 -7.73
C GLU A 98 -9.87 -15.82 -6.79
N PHE A 99 -9.81 -16.57 -5.69
CA PHE A 99 -8.71 -16.52 -4.74
C PHE A 99 -7.46 -17.17 -5.33
N SER A 100 -6.62 -16.35 -5.96
CA SER A 100 -5.28 -16.75 -6.37
C SER A 100 -4.22 -16.21 -5.41
N VAL A 101 -3.06 -16.87 -5.37
CA VAL A 101 -1.90 -16.39 -4.61
C VAL A 101 -1.45 -15.01 -5.10
N ALA A 102 -1.47 -14.78 -6.40
CA ALA A 102 -1.10 -13.50 -6.98
C ALA A 102 -2.06 -12.39 -6.51
N PHE A 103 -3.36 -12.66 -6.48
CA PHE A 103 -4.37 -11.74 -5.95
C PHE A 103 -4.13 -11.43 -4.47
N LEU A 104 -3.89 -12.45 -3.64
CA LEU A 104 -3.59 -12.27 -2.22
C LEU A 104 -2.32 -11.42 -2.01
N ALA A 105 -1.30 -11.60 -2.87
CA ALA A 105 -0.08 -10.79 -2.81
C ALA A 105 -0.36 -9.31 -3.13
N VAL A 106 -1.24 -9.01 -4.10
CA VAL A 106 -1.65 -7.63 -4.42
C VAL A 106 -2.46 -7.01 -3.27
N VAL A 107 -3.38 -7.76 -2.67
CA VAL A 107 -4.12 -7.33 -1.47
C VAL A 107 -3.18 -7.03 -0.30
N ALA A 108 -2.23 -7.92 -0.02
CA ALA A 108 -1.25 -7.74 1.04
C ALA A 108 -0.35 -6.51 0.78
N ALA A 109 0.05 -6.29 -0.47
CA ALA A 109 0.81 -5.10 -0.85
C ALA A 109 -0.02 -3.81 -0.67
N LEU A 110 -1.29 -3.79 -1.10
CA LEU A 110 -2.19 -2.65 -0.90
C LEU A 110 -2.34 -2.32 0.60
N LEU A 111 -2.62 -3.32 1.44
CA LEU A 111 -2.75 -3.13 2.88
C LEU A 111 -1.46 -2.59 3.50
N LEU A 112 -0.29 -3.06 3.05
CA LEU A 112 1.01 -2.56 3.50
C LEU A 112 1.19 -1.09 3.11
N VAL A 113 0.86 -0.71 1.87
CA VAL A 113 0.97 0.69 1.41
C VAL A 113 -0.04 1.58 2.16
N LYS A 114 -1.29 1.16 2.35
CA LYS A 114 -2.29 1.88 3.17
C LYS A 114 -1.82 2.08 4.60
N ALA A 115 -1.24 1.04 5.21
CA ALA A 115 -0.69 1.12 6.56
C ALA A 115 0.45 2.14 6.68
N LEU A 116 1.31 2.24 5.66
CA LEU A 116 2.36 3.27 5.62
C LEU A 116 1.79 4.69 5.46
N HIS A 117 0.72 4.86 4.70
CA HIS A 117 0.01 6.13 4.52
C HIS A 117 -0.62 6.64 5.82
N TRP A 118 -1.36 5.79 6.54
CA TRP A 118 -1.96 6.19 7.81
C TRP A 118 -0.90 6.57 8.84
N LEU A 119 0.23 5.88 8.80
CA LEU A 119 1.36 6.20 9.66
C LEU A 119 2.02 7.53 9.26
N ALA A 120 2.12 7.83 7.96
CA ALA A 120 2.59 9.13 7.47
C ALA A 120 1.67 10.26 7.94
N GLN A 121 0.35 10.10 7.80
CA GLN A 121 -0.64 11.06 8.24
C GLN A 121 -0.52 11.34 9.74
N LYS A 122 -0.48 10.30 10.58
CA LYS A 122 -0.31 10.46 12.03
C LYS A 122 0.99 11.12 12.44
N ARG A 123 2.06 10.92 11.66
CA ARG A 123 3.34 11.59 11.91
C ARG A 123 3.28 13.07 11.55
N VAL A 124 2.58 13.44 10.49
CA VAL A 124 2.35 14.84 10.13
C VAL A 124 1.53 15.53 11.20
N ASP A 125 0.38 14.96 11.60
CA ASP A 125 -0.48 15.50 12.66
C ASP A 125 0.30 15.72 13.99
N TYR A 126 1.22 14.80 14.30
CA TYR A 126 2.07 14.93 15.48
C TYR A 126 3.09 16.06 15.36
N ILE A 127 3.74 16.20 14.20
CA ILE A 127 4.73 17.26 13.98
C ILE A 127 4.05 18.63 14.07
N GLU A 128 2.82 18.75 13.57
CA GLU A 128 2.03 19.98 13.67
C GLU A 128 1.70 20.38 15.11
N THR A 129 1.43 19.39 15.98
CA THR A 129 1.01 19.61 17.38
C THR A 129 2.17 19.71 18.37
N THR A 130 3.40 19.34 17.98
CA THR A 130 4.55 19.30 18.89
C THR A 130 5.42 20.55 18.75
N PRO A 131 5.63 21.33 19.82
CA PRO A 131 6.55 22.47 19.77
C PRO A 131 7.99 21.96 19.72
N SER A 132 8.74 22.36 18.68
CA SER A 132 10.16 22.06 18.43
C SER A 132 10.49 20.62 17.99
N VAL A 133 10.38 20.37 16.68
CA VAL A 133 10.87 19.15 16.02
C VAL A 133 12.21 19.44 15.32
N PRO A 134 13.22 18.55 15.41
CA PRO A 134 14.51 18.79 14.74
C PRO A 134 14.39 18.76 13.21
N MET A 135 15.21 19.55 12.51
CA MET A 135 15.24 19.64 11.04
C MET A 135 15.44 18.30 10.32
N LEU A 136 16.18 17.36 10.93
CA LEU A 136 16.35 16.01 10.38
C LEU A 136 15.03 15.24 10.29
N SER A 137 14.11 15.45 11.22
CA SER A 137 12.79 14.82 11.18
C SER A 137 11.91 15.42 10.09
N HIS A 138 12.03 16.73 9.83
CA HIS A 138 11.35 17.39 8.71
C HIS A 138 11.83 16.85 7.35
N MET A 139 13.15 16.70 7.17
CA MET A 139 13.69 16.11 5.94
C MET A 139 13.25 14.64 5.78
N ARG A 140 13.21 13.88 6.87
CA ARG A 140 12.80 12.47 6.86
C ARG A 140 11.33 12.29 6.47
N ILE A 141 10.42 13.11 7.01
CA ILE A 141 8.99 13.00 6.68
C ILE A 141 8.69 13.46 5.26
N VAL A 142 9.35 14.51 4.76
CA VAL A 142 9.23 14.95 3.36
C VAL A 142 9.71 13.86 2.41
N SER A 143 10.89 13.28 2.69
CA SER A 143 11.41 12.16 1.91
C SER A 143 10.48 10.95 1.96
N PHE A 144 9.84 10.67 3.10
CA PHE A 144 8.87 9.59 3.24
C PHE A 144 7.61 9.83 2.39
N MET A 145 7.05 11.05 2.39
CA MET A 145 5.88 11.38 1.55
C MET A 145 6.19 11.29 0.06
N VAL A 146 7.36 11.78 -0.38
CA VAL A 146 7.79 11.66 -1.78
C VAL A 146 7.97 10.19 -2.17
N PHE A 147 8.55 9.38 -1.29
CA PHE A 147 8.67 7.94 -1.50
C PHE A 147 7.30 7.26 -1.62
N LEU A 148 6.34 7.58 -0.75
CA LEU A 148 4.98 7.05 -0.82
C LEU A 148 4.29 7.41 -2.13
N LEU A 149 4.35 8.69 -2.54
CA LEU A 149 3.76 9.13 -3.80
C LEU A 149 4.37 8.41 -5.01
N ALA A 150 5.69 8.18 -5.00
CA ALA A 150 6.35 7.42 -6.06
C ALA A 150 5.88 5.96 -6.08
N VAL A 151 5.73 5.33 -4.92
CA VAL A 151 5.17 3.97 -4.78
C VAL A 151 3.75 3.94 -5.35
N ASP A 152 2.89 4.88 -4.99
CA ASP A 152 1.50 4.93 -5.48
C ASP A 152 1.46 5.07 -7.00
N CYS A 153 2.25 5.96 -7.59
CA CYS A 153 2.32 6.11 -9.05
C CYS A 153 2.80 4.82 -9.74
N ILE A 154 3.78 4.12 -9.16
CA ILE A 154 4.25 2.84 -9.69
C ILE A 154 3.13 1.80 -9.63
N PHE A 155 2.48 1.61 -8.48
CA PHE A 155 1.41 0.63 -8.33
C PHE A 155 0.18 0.96 -9.19
N LEU A 156 -0.19 2.24 -9.28
CA LEU A 156 -1.25 2.74 -10.14
C LEU A 156 -0.96 2.46 -11.62
N SER A 157 0.25 2.78 -12.10
CA SER A 157 0.62 2.49 -13.50
C SER A 157 0.58 0.99 -13.80
N ARG A 158 0.98 0.15 -12.83
CA ARG A 158 0.94 -1.31 -12.93
C ARG A 158 -0.48 -1.86 -12.97
N SER A 159 -1.41 -1.30 -12.19
CA SER A 159 -2.81 -1.72 -12.16
C SER A 159 -3.61 -1.20 -13.36
N LEU A 160 -3.23 -0.03 -13.91
CA LEU A 160 -3.85 0.55 -15.11
C LEU A 160 -3.44 -0.13 -16.42
N MET A 161 -2.22 -0.66 -16.51
CA MET A 161 -1.72 -1.27 -17.76
C MET A 161 -2.58 -2.45 -18.27
N PRO A 162 -3.00 -3.42 -17.42
CA PRO A 162 -3.94 -4.47 -17.81
C PRO A 162 -5.33 -3.94 -18.17
N LEU A 163 -5.81 -2.93 -17.44
CA LEU A 163 -7.12 -2.30 -17.66
C LEU A 163 -7.25 -1.74 -19.08
N ILE A 164 -6.21 -1.05 -19.55
CA ILE A 164 -6.17 -0.44 -20.89
C ILE A 164 -6.06 -1.52 -21.98
N LYS A 165 -5.28 -2.57 -21.73
CA LYS A 165 -4.93 -3.56 -22.77
C LYS A 165 -5.99 -4.65 -22.95
N ASN A 166 -6.52 -5.19 -21.87
CA ASN A 166 -7.31 -6.42 -21.91
C ASN A 166 -8.81 -6.18 -21.68
N ARG A 167 -9.24 -5.01 -21.19
CA ARG A 167 -10.63 -4.71 -20.76
C ARG A 167 -11.28 -5.69 -19.78
N GLU A 168 -10.62 -6.79 -19.41
CA GLU A 168 -10.98 -7.68 -18.30
C GLU A 168 -10.52 -7.05 -16.98
N ALA A 169 -11.44 -6.43 -16.25
CA ALA A 169 -11.07 -5.24 -15.50
C ALA A 169 -11.69 -5.07 -14.11
N SER A 170 -12.60 -5.93 -13.66
CA SER A 170 -13.45 -5.58 -12.50
C SER A 170 -12.64 -5.32 -11.22
N VAL A 171 -11.69 -6.20 -10.90
CA VAL A 171 -10.84 -6.05 -9.71
C VAL A 171 -9.64 -5.13 -9.92
N ALA A 172 -9.10 -5.07 -11.14
CA ALA A 172 -8.01 -4.14 -11.47
C ALA A 172 -8.46 -2.68 -11.37
N ILE A 173 -9.73 -2.40 -11.71
CA ILE A 173 -10.39 -1.11 -11.49
C ILE A 173 -10.39 -0.76 -10.01
N PHE A 174 -10.87 -1.66 -9.14
CA PHE A 174 -10.89 -1.45 -7.69
C PHE A 174 -9.51 -1.05 -7.14
N PHE A 175 -8.46 -1.83 -7.44
CA PHE A 175 -7.11 -1.49 -7.01
C PHE A 175 -6.60 -0.16 -7.57
N SER A 176 -6.93 0.17 -8.83
CA SER A 176 -6.51 1.44 -9.44
C SER A 176 -7.16 2.63 -8.74
N PHE A 177 -8.44 2.55 -8.40
CA PHE A 177 -9.11 3.60 -7.63
C PHE A 177 -8.54 3.73 -6.22
N GLU A 178 -8.25 2.61 -5.56
CA GLU A 178 -7.63 2.61 -4.24
C GLU A 178 -6.26 3.31 -4.24
N TYR A 179 -5.38 2.99 -5.20
CA TYR A 179 -4.10 3.68 -5.33
C TYR A 179 -4.24 5.16 -5.73
N MET A 180 -5.26 5.50 -6.52
CA MET A 180 -5.53 6.90 -6.89
C MET A 180 -6.00 7.73 -5.68
N ILE A 181 -6.88 7.16 -4.85
CA ILE A 181 -7.31 7.78 -3.58
C ILE A 181 -6.12 7.99 -2.64
N LEU A 182 -5.25 6.99 -2.53
CA LEU A 182 -4.03 7.10 -1.72
C LEU A 182 -3.12 8.22 -2.24
N ALA A 183 -2.87 8.26 -3.55
CA ALA A 183 -2.05 9.30 -4.16
C ALA A 183 -2.62 10.71 -3.91
N THR A 184 -3.92 10.91 -4.10
CA THR A 184 -4.56 12.21 -3.84
C THR A 184 -4.51 12.59 -2.37
N SER A 185 -4.71 11.64 -1.46
CA SER A 185 -4.58 11.86 -0.01
C SER A 185 -3.15 12.29 0.36
N THR A 186 -2.13 11.64 -0.21
CA THR A 186 -0.72 12.00 0.00
C THR A 186 -0.40 13.40 -0.50
N VAL A 187 -0.91 13.80 -1.68
CA VAL A 187 -0.74 15.17 -2.17
C VAL A 187 -1.40 16.17 -1.23
N SER A 188 -2.60 15.90 -0.73
CA SER A 188 -3.28 16.77 0.24
C SER A 188 -2.46 16.91 1.53
N ILE A 189 -1.97 15.80 2.10
CA ILE A 189 -1.12 15.82 3.30
C ILE A 189 0.19 16.58 3.06
N PHE A 190 0.82 16.38 1.90
CA PHE A 190 2.03 17.09 1.53
C PHE A 190 1.80 18.60 1.44
N MET A 191 0.69 19.03 0.83
CA MET A 191 0.34 20.45 0.73
C MET A 191 0.03 21.05 2.12
N LYS A 192 -0.67 20.33 3.01
CA LYS A 192 -0.86 20.75 4.41
C LYS A 192 0.47 20.94 5.13
N TYR A 193 1.39 19.99 4.93
CA TYR A 193 2.72 20.05 5.53
C TYR A 193 3.54 21.25 5.00
N VAL A 194 3.43 21.59 3.72
CA VAL A 194 4.04 22.81 3.15
C VAL A 194 3.48 24.07 3.81
N PHE A 195 2.16 24.12 4.07
CA PHE A 195 1.56 25.24 4.80
C PHE A 195 2.07 25.32 6.23
N TYR A 196 2.21 24.19 6.92
CA TYR A 196 2.80 24.15 8.25
C TYR A 196 4.24 24.69 8.28
N VAL A 197 5.10 24.25 7.35
CA VAL A 197 6.49 24.74 7.27
C VAL A 197 6.54 26.22 6.94
N SER A 198 5.68 26.70 6.04
CA SER A 198 5.60 28.12 5.68
C SER A 198 5.18 28.98 6.87
N ASP A 199 4.21 28.51 7.66
CA ASP A 199 3.77 29.18 8.90
C ASP A 199 4.88 29.24 9.95
N MET A 200 5.65 28.14 10.11
CA MET A 200 6.82 28.11 10.99
C MET A 200 7.89 29.12 10.57
N LEU A 201 8.10 29.31 9.27
CA LEU A 201 9.04 30.32 8.75
C LEU A 201 8.55 31.76 8.94
N MET A 202 7.23 31.97 8.97
CA MET A 202 6.60 33.27 9.25
C MET A 202 6.41 33.54 10.74
N GLU A 203 7.04 32.76 11.63
CA GLU A 203 6.92 32.88 13.08
C GLU A 203 5.45 32.84 13.58
N GLY A 204 4.57 32.13 12.87
CA GLY A 204 3.15 32.02 13.23
C GLY A 204 2.31 33.25 12.91
N GLN A 205 2.81 34.21 12.12
CA GLN A 205 2.07 35.41 11.72
C GLN A 205 1.07 35.17 10.57
N TRP A 206 0.84 33.92 10.16
CA TRP A 206 -0.04 33.63 9.02
C TRP A 206 -1.52 33.55 9.43
N GLU A 207 -2.17 34.71 9.57
CA GLU A 207 -3.57 34.80 10.01
C GLU A 207 -4.57 34.05 9.09
N LYS A 208 -4.26 33.92 7.80
CA LYS A 208 -5.14 33.25 6.81
C LYS A 208 -4.90 31.74 6.67
N LYS A 209 -3.97 31.15 7.43
CA LYS A 209 -3.65 29.71 7.35
C LYS A 209 -4.88 28.81 7.46
N ALA A 210 -5.72 29.06 8.47
CA ALA A 210 -6.91 28.24 8.73
C ALA A 210 -7.86 28.20 7.52
N VAL A 211 -8.00 29.33 6.81
CA VAL A 211 -8.85 29.44 5.62
C VAL A 211 -8.26 28.63 4.46
N TYR A 212 -6.94 28.71 4.22
CA TYR A 212 -6.28 27.93 3.17
C TYR A 212 -6.28 26.43 3.46
N THR A 213 -6.05 26.02 4.71
CA THR A 213 -6.15 24.61 5.13
C THR A 213 -7.56 24.09 4.93
N PHE A 214 -8.59 24.88 5.27
CA PHE A 214 -9.98 24.52 5.03
C PHE A 214 -10.29 24.34 3.54
N TYR A 215 -9.81 25.24 2.67
CA TYR A 215 -9.99 25.07 1.22
C TYR A 215 -9.30 23.81 0.68
N LEU A 216 -8.10 23.50 1.16
CA LEU A 216 -7.38 22.29 0.79
C LEU A 216 -8.17 21.04 1.21
N GLU A 217 -8.68 21.01 2.44
CA GLU A 217 -9.54 19.92 2.93
C GLU A 217 -10.79 19.76 2.09
N LEU A 218 -11.49 20.86 1.79
CA LEU A 218 -12.69 20.85 0.96
C LEU A 218 -12.42 20.32 -0.46
N ILE A 219 -11.34 20.77 -1.10
CA ILE A 219 -10.94 20.30 -2.43
C ILE A 219 -10.58 18.82 -2.38
N SER A 220 -9.81 18.41 -1.37
CA SER A 220 -9.45 17.01 -1.16
C SER A 220 -10.70 16.15 -1.03
N ASP A 221 -11.64 16.50 -0.16
CA ASP A 221 -12.87 15.75 0.07
C ASP A 221 -13.76 15.69 -1.19
N LEU A 222 -13.83 16.79 -1.94
CA LEU A 222 -14.54 16.82 -3.23
C LEU A 222 -13.89 15.89 -4.27
N VAL A 223 -12.56 15.86 -4.34
CA VAL A 223 -11.82 14.94 -5.21
C VAL A 223 -12.12 13.49 -4.80
N HIS A 224 -12.02 13.13 -3.52
CA HIS A 224 -12.35 11.79 -3.04
C HIS A 224 -13.80 11.40 -3.39
N LEU A 225 -14.76 12.29 -3.15
CA LEU A 225 -16.16 12.04 -3.49
C LEU A 225 -16.35 11.82 -4.99
N SER A 226 -15.70 12.63 -5.83
CA SER A 226 -15.74 12.43 -7.28
C SER A 226 -15.12 11.11 -7.73
N LEU A 227 -14.01 10.69 -7.11
CA LEU A 227 -13.37 9.40 -7.38
C LEU A 227 -14.28 8.23 -7.00
N TYR A 228 -14.95 8.31 -5.83
CA TYR A 228 -15.92 7.29 -5.43
C TYR A 228 -17.12 7.23 -6.40
N MET A 229 -17.65 8.38 -6.83
CA MET A 229 -18.72 8.41 -7.83
C MET A 229 -18.30 7.79 -9.16
N LEU A 230 -17.08 8.10 -9.63
CA LEU A 230 -16.51 7.50 -10.85
C LEU A 230 -16.34 5.98 -10.70
N PHE A 231 -15.89 5.52 -9.53
CA PHE A 231 -15.78 4.10 -9.21
C PHE A 231 -17.14 3.39 -9.28
N PHE A 232 -18.18 3.95 -8.66
CA PHE A 232 -19.53 3.40 -8.74
C PHE A 232 -20.07 3.34 -10.17
N ILE A 233 -19.86 4.41 -10.96
CA ILE A 233 -20.26 4.45 -12.37
C ILE A 233 -19.49 3.39 -13.18
N ALA A 234 -18.21 3.16 -12.88
CA ALA A 234 -17.40 2.17 -13.58
C ALA A 234 -17.85 0.73 -13.29
N ILE A 235 -18.30 0.44 -12.06
CA ILE A 235 -18.78 -0.89 -11.65
C ILE A 235 -20.21 -1.17 -12.13
N PHE A 236 -21.06 -0.14 -12.22
CA PHE A 236 -22.49 -0.32 -12.49
C PHE A 236 -22.79 -1.16 -13.77
N PRO A 237 -22.09 -0.96 -14.91
CA PRO A 237 -22.26 -1.81 -16.09
C PRO A 237 -21.87 -3.28 -15.87
N GLU A 238 -20.81 -3.54 -15.09
CA GLU A 238 -20.35 -4.89 -14.75
C GLU A 238 -21.37 -5.65 -13.88
N LEU A 239 -22.11 -4.94 -13.03
CA LEU A 239 -23.10 -5.55 -12.14
C LEU A 239 -24.45 -5.78 -12.83
N TRP A 240 -24.85 -4.90 -13.76
CA TRP A 240 -26.21 -4.90 -14.34
C TRP A 240 -26.34 -5.66 -15.67
N CYS A 241 -25.26 -5.85 -16.44
CA CYS A 241 -25.31 -6.63 -17.69
C CYS A 241 -24.14 -7.61 -17.79
N PRO A 242 -24.22 -8.79 -17.15
CA PRO A 242 -23.18 -9.82 -17.23
C PRO A 242 -23.04 -10.46 -18.63
N SER A 243 -23.98 -10.22 -19.54
CA SER A 243 -24.15 -10.97 -20.80
C SER A 243 -23.77 -10.22 -22.08
N ALA A 244 -23.15 -9.04 -22.00
CA ALA A 244 -22.77 -8.25 -23.17
C ALA A 244 -21.26 -8.34 -23.54
N LEU A 245 -20.49 -9.18 -22.84
CA LEU A 245 -19.02 -9.26 -22.97
C LEU A 245 -18.50 -10.70 -23.15
N ASP A 246 -19.36 -11.63 -23.56
CA ASP A 246 -18.93 -12.93 -24.09
C ASP A 246 -18.85 -12.84 -25.63
N PRO A 247 -17.65 -12.82 -26.25
CA PRO A 247 -17.47 -13.28 -27.62
C PRO A 247 -17.45 -14.82 -27.71
#